data_AF-A0A256FEF9-F1
#
_entry.id   AF-A0A256FEF9-F1
#
_cell.length_a   1.000
_cell.length_b   1.000
_cell.length_c   1.000
_cell.angle_alpha   90.00
_cell.angle_beta   90.00
_cell.angle_gamma   90.00
#
_symmetry.space_group_name_H-M   'P 1'
#
loop_
_entity.id
_entity.type
_entity.pdbx_description
1 polymer ?
#
loop_
_entity_poly.entity_id
_entity_poly.type
_entity_poly.pdbx_seq_one_letter_code
_entity_poly.pdbx_strand_id
1 'polypeptide(L)' 'MRSEVAMSGYIRIRVFQEEKHSMKKMAEERGVSLSGLIRDAVFDAPRTSKATNRERRI' A
#
# COMPACT_ATOMS: atom_id res chain seq x y z
N MET A 1 -0.38 -22.91 10.81
CA MET A 1 -0.85 -21.52 10.98
C MET A 1 0.36 -20.61 11.15
N ARG A 2 0.69 -19.76 10.16
CA ARG A 2 1.63 -18.64 10.38
C ARG A 2 0.78 -17.42 10.68
N SER A 3 0.69 -17.13 11.96
CA SER A 3 -0.08 -16.04 12.56
C SER A 3 0.21 -14.73 11.84
N GLU A 4 -0.83 -14.15 11.24
CA GLU A 4 -0.83 -12.78 10.76
C GLU A 4 -0.79 -11.85 11.98
N VAL A 5 0.39 -11.72 12.59
CA VAL A 5 0.64 -10.65 13.56
C VAL A 5 0.67 -9.36 12.77
N ALA A 6 -0.49 -8.70 12.66
CA ALA A 6 -0.60 -7.29 12.29
C ALA A 6 0.19 -6.46 13.32
N MET A 7 1.52 -6.38 13.16
CA MET A 7 2.31 -5.40 13.90
C MET A 7 1.86 -4.02 13.42
N SER A 8 1.31 -3.24 14.34
CA SER A 8 0.91 -1.85 14.11
C SER A 8 2.14 -1.07 13.62
N GLY A 9 2.22 -0.81 12.31
CA GLY A 9 3.32 -0.03 11.72
C GLY A 9 3.84 -0.49 10.36
N TYR A 10 3.38 -1.59 9.79
CA TYR A 10 3.80 -2.01 8.44
C TYR A 10 2.64 -1.99 7.42
N ILE A 11 2.95 -1.63 6.18
CA ILE A 11 2.06 -1.79 5.03
C ILE A 11 2.46 -3.06 4.30
N ARG A 12 1.52 -4.00 4.14
CA ARG A 12 1.68 -5.15 3.22
C ARG A 12 0.77 -4.93 2.02
N ILE A 13 1.34 -5.02 0.84
CA ILE A 13 0.60 -4.95 -0.43
C ILE A 13 0.91 -6.22 -1.22
N ARG A 14 -0.13 -6.82 -1.79
CA ARG A 14 0.00 -7.91 -2.77
C ARG A 14 -0.12 -7.28 -4.15
N VAL A 15 0.86 -7.55 -5.01
CA VAL A 15 0.93 -7.08 -6.38
C VAL A 15 1.37 -8.24 -7.27
N PHE A 16 1.02 -8.19 -8.54
CA PHE A 16 1.52 -9.12 -9.53
C PHE A 16 3.04 -8.93 -9.71
N GLN A 17 3.69 -9.95 -10.27
CA GLN A 17 5.14 -9.94 -10.44
C GLN A 17 5.60 -8.82 -11.40
N GLU A 18 4.84 -8.57 -12.45
CA GLU A 18 5.08 -7.52 -13.45
C GLU A 18 4.95 -6.13 -12.83
N GLU A 19 3.89 -5.90 -12.05
CA GLU A 19 3.68 -4.66 -11.31
C GLU A 19 4.83 -4.40 -10.34
N LYS A 20 5.25 -5.42 -9.60
CA LYS A 20 6.41 -5.32 -8.69
C LYS A 20 7.68 -4.94 -9.43
N HIS A 21 7.89 -5.47 -10.64
CA HIS A 21 9.05 -5.12 -11.46
C HIS A 21 9.01 -3.66 -11.88
N SER A 22 7.87 -3.18 -12.40
CA SER A 22 7.67 -1.78 -12.76
C SER A 22 7.86 -0.83 -11.57
N MET A 23 7.36 -1.19 -10.38
CA MET A 23 7.56 -0.40 -9.16
C MET A 23 9.02 -0.32 -8.73
N LYS A 24 9.79 -1.41 -8.89
CA LYS A 24 11.24 -1.37 -8.61
C LYS A 24 11.97 -0.42 -9.53
N LYS A 25 11.67 -0.48 -10.83
CA LYS A 25 12.28 0.42 -11.82
C LYS A 25 11.98 1.89 -11.49
N MET A 26 10.73 2.21 -11.15
CA MET A 26 10.36 3.57 -10.72
C MET A 26 11.09 4.01 -9.45
N ALA A 27 11.30 3.10 -8.49
CA ALA A 27 12.04 3.41 -7.26
C ALA A 27 13.53 3.70 -7.57
N GLU A 28 14.14 2.90 -8.44
CA GLU A 28 15.52 3.09 -8.92
C GLU A 28 15.69 4.42 -9.67
N GLU A 29 14.80 4.73 -10.61
CA GLU A 29 14.79 6.00 -11.36
C GLU A 29 14.68 7.23 -10.45
N ARG A 30 14.00 7.10 -9.30
CA ARG A 30 13.83 8.16 -8.30
C ARG A 30 14.92 8.14 -7.21
N GLY A 31 15.82 7.16 -7.22
CA GLY A 31 16.85 7.00 -6.20
C GLY A 31 16.30 6.66 -4.80
N VAL A 32 15.10 6.08 -4.71
CA VAL A 32 14.45 5.71 -3.45
C VAL A 32 14.29 4.20 -3.33
N SER A 33 14.04 3.72 -2.11
CA SER A 33 13.67 2.31 -1.92
C SER A 33 12.22 2.06 -2.37
N LEU A 34 11.91 0.81 -2.75
CA LEU A 34 10.54 0.39 -3.06
C LEU A 34 9.57 0.66 -1.90
N SER A 35 10.01 0.48 -0.64
CA SER A 35 9.21 0.79 0.55
C SER A 35 8.99 2.29 0.74
N GLY A 36 9.97 3.12 0.40
CA GLY A 36 9.83 4.58 0.38
C GLY A 36 8.79 5.01 -0.65
N LEU A 37 8.92 4.52 -1.89
CA LEU A 37 7.96 4.76 -2.97
C LEU A 37 6.52 4.42 -2.55
N ILE A 38 6.32 3.27 -1.90
CA ILE A 38 5.00 2.84 -1.40
C ILE A 38 4.51 3.75 -0.27
N ARG A 39 5.40 4.14 0.65
CA ARG A 39 5.05 4.99 1.78
C ARG A 39 4.58 6.35 1.31
N ASP A 40 5.33 6.99 0.43
CA ASP A 40 4.99 8.29 -0.14
C ASP A 40 3.63 8.20 -0.87
N ALA A 41 3.43 7.16 -1.68
CA ALA A 41 2.17 6.96 -2.39
C ALA A 41 0.96 6.74 -1.47
N VAL A 42 1.13 6.08 -0.32
CA VAL A 42 0.01 5.77 0.60
C VAL A 42 -0.28 6.94 1.56
N PHE A 43 0.75 7.63 2.04
CA PHE A 43 0.59 8.66 3.06
C PHE A 43 0.48 10.08 2.50
N ASP A 44 1.05 10.36 1.32
CA ASP A 44 0.90 11.66 0.65
C ASP A 44 -0.30 11.70 -0.32
N ALA A 45 -0.97 10.56 -0.53
CA ALA A 45 -2.19 10.55 -1.33
C ALA A 45 -3.33 11.32 -0.62
N PRO A 46 -4.07 12.19 -1.34
CA PRO A 46 -5.27 12.81 -0.81
C PRO A 46 -6.23 11.74 -0.29
N ARG A 47 -6.62 11.84 0.98
CA ARG A 47 -7.56 10.92 1.63
C ARG A 47 -8.94 11.02 0.98
N THR A 48 -9.14 10.34 -0.14
CA THR A 48 -10.46 10.18 -0.76
C THR A 48 -11.13 8.94 -0.18
N SER A 49 -11.59 9.04 1.07
CA SER A 49 -12.46 8.02 1.65
C SER A 49 -13.85 8.15 1.03
N LYS A 50 -14.15 7.34 0.00
CA LYS A 50 -15.53 7.06 -0.41
C LYS A 50 -16.04 5.84 0.35
N ALA A 51 -16.04 5.91 1.68
CA ALA A 51 -16.76 4.92 2.48
C ALA A 51 -18.27 5.22 2.40
N THR A 52 -18.96 4.60 1.44
CA THR A 52 -20.42 4.48 1.49
C THR A 52 -20.76 3.55 2.64
N ASN A 53 -20.93 4.14 3.83
CA ASN A 53 -21.38 3.41 5.02
C ASN A 53 -22.85 3.01 4.78
N ARG A 54 -23.07 1.80 4.26
CA ARG A 54 -24.41 1.21 4.17
C ARG A 54 -24.77 0.73 5.57
N GLU A 55 -25.19 1.66 6.43
CA GLU A 55 -25.76 1.35 7.74
C GLU A 55 -26.88 0.32 7.55
N ARG A 56 -26.64 -0.87 8.10
CA ARG A 56 -27.68 -1.90 8.25
C ARG A 56 -28.67 -1.38 9.29
N ARG A 57 -29.82 -0.95 8.80
CA ARG A 57 -31.02 -0.72 9.60
C ARG A 57 -31.49 -2.08 10.12
N ILE A 58 -31.38 -2.28 11.43
CA ILE A 58 -32.04 -3.35 12.18
C ILE A 58 -33.39 -2.82 12.65
#